data_AF-F3GFE2-F1
#
_entry.id   AF-F3GFE2-F1
#
_cell.length_a   1.000
_cell.length_b   1.000
_cell.length_c   1.000
_cell.angle_alpha   90.00
_cell.angle_beta   90.00
_cell.angle_gamma   90.00
#
_symmetry.space_group_name_H-M   'P 1'
#
loop_
_entity.id
_entity.type
_entity.pdbx_description
1 polymer ?
#
loop_
_entity_poly.entity_id
_entity_poly.type
_entity_poly.pdbx_seq_one_letter_code
_entity_poly.pdbx_strand_id
1 'polypeptide(L)'
;MNHDVIITCALTGAGDTTARSPHVPVTPKQIAAAAVEAAKAGATVVHCHVRDPHTGKFSRDVALYREVMERIREADIDIIVNLTAGMGGDLEIGDGEHPMEFGANTDLVGPMTRLAHVEELLPEICTLDCGTLNFGDGDTIYVSTPSQLRAGARRIQALRVKAELEIFDTGHLWFAKQMIKEGLLDNPLFQLCLGIPWGAPADTTTMKAMVDNLPANAVVGWLWYRPHADADGRASSVAGRQCPGRSGRQLVAGQGRTRHQRSTGGTRQRNSQPPGRASHDPGRRSHQDGSYQARLVPSRHKTL
;
A
#
# COMPACT_ATOMS: atom_id res chain seq x y z
N MET A 1 -7.71 23.51 6.62
CA MET A 1 -7.25 22.15 6.99
C MET A 1 -7.74 21.21 5.92
N ASN A 2 -6.88 20.35 5.38
CA ASN A 2 -7.35 19.22 4.57
C ASN A 2 -7.73 18.09 5.54
N HIS A 3 -9.00 17.69 5.53
CA HIS A 3 -9.52 16.61 6.38
C HIS A 3 -9.61 15.29 5.61
N ASP A 4 -9.31 15.30 4.32
CA ASP A 4 -9.31 14.11 3.48
C ASP A 4 -8.00 13.36 3.67
N VAL A 5 -8.12 12.18 4.29
CA VAL A 5 -7.02 11.27 4.62
C VAL A 5 -6.87 10.26 3.49
N ILE A 6 -5.64 10.10 2.98
CA ILE A 6 -5.35 9.05 2.00
C ILE A 6 -5.08 7.76 2.76
N ILE A 7 -5.83 6.70 2.46
CA ILE A 7 -5.66 5.39 3.08
C ILE A 7 -5.03 4.45 2.05
N THR A 8 -3.83 3.98 2.36
CA THR A 8 -3.13 2.97 1.56
C THR A 8 -3.30 1.59 2.19
N CYS A 9 -3.80 0.62 1.44
CA CYS A 9 -3.86 -0.77 1.87
C CYS A 9 -2.69 -1.55 1.26
N ALA A 10 -1.73 -1.98 2.09
CA ALA A 10 -0.69 -2.91 1.68
C ALA A 10 -1.25 -4.34 1.71
N LEU A 11 -1.27 -4.99 0.55
CA LEU A 11 -2.09 -6.20 0.37
C LEU A 11 -1.42 -7.48 0.86
N THR A 12 -0.13 -7.67 0.52
CA THR A 12 0.58 -8.95 0.76
C THR A 12 2.01 -8.78 1.26
N GLY A 13 2.75 -7.77 0.78
CA GLY A 13 4.16 -7.55 1.13
C GLY A 13 5.11 -8.62 0.59
N ALA A 14 6.40 -8.53 0.96
CA ALA A 14 7.45 -9.50 0.59
C ALA A 14 7.95 -10.38 1.76
N GLY A 15 7.64 -10.01 3.01
CA GLY A 15 8.08 -10.77 4.18
C GLY A 15 7.44 -12.16 4.32
N ASP A 16 7.97 -12.95 5.26
CA ASP A 16 7.47 -14.28 5.60
C ASP A 16 6.14 -14.21 6.38
N THR A 17 5.06 -13.99 5.63
CA THR A 17 3.72 -13.76 6.17
C THR A 17 2.74 -14.88 5.81
N THR A 18 3.00 -15.62 4.74
CA THR A 18 2.13 -16.71 4.27
C THR A 18 2.08 -17.87 5.27
N ALA A 19 3.17 -18.14 5.98
CA ALA A 19 3.20 -19.10 7.08
C ALA A 19 2.45 -18.60 8.34
N ARG A 20 2.29 -17.27 8.49
CA ARG A 20 1.66 -16.66 9.67
C ARG A 20 0.14 -16.55 9.56
N SER A 21 -0.42 -16.52 8.35
CA SER A 21 -1.87 -16.42 8.14
C SER A 21 -2.30 -17.00 6.79
N PRO A 22 -3.36 -17.82 6.75
CA PRO A 22 -3.91 -18.34 5.50
C PRO A 22 -4.65 -17.27 4.67
N HIS A 23 -4.83 -16.07 5.22
CA HIS A 23 -5.52 -14.96 4.56
C HIS A 23 -4.59 -14.08 3.73
N VAL A 24 -3.27 -14.35 3.72
CA VAL A 24 -2.33 -13.60 2.88
C VAL A 24 -2.61 -13.92 1.42
N PRO A 25 -2.95 -12.92 0.57
CA PRO A 25 -3.20 -13.17 -0.84
C PRO A 25 -1.87 -13.49 -1.55
N VAL A 26 -1.83 -14.59 -2.30
CA VAL A 26 -0.62 -15.10 -2.97
C VAL A 26 -0.71 -14.95 -4.48
N THR A 27 -1.77 -15.51 -5.08
CA THR A 27 -1.94 -15.50 -6.54
C THR A 27 -2.34 -14.09 -7.03
N PRO A 28 -2.04 -13.74 -8.30
CA PRO A 28 -2.48 -12.46 -8.87
C PRO A 28 -4.00 -12.22 -8.74
N LYS A 29 -4.81 -13.27 -8.93
CA LYS A 29 -6.26 -13.23 -8.73
C LYS A 29 -6.65 -12.87 -7.29
N GLN A 30 -5.99 -13.45 -6.29
CA GLN A 30 -6.25 -13.15 -4.88
C GLN A 30 -5.81 -11.72 -4.53
N ILE A 31 -4.65 -11.29 -5.03
CA ILE A 31 -4.13 -9.94 -4.79
C ILE A 31 -5.08 -8.89 -5.39
N ALA A 32 -5.52 -9.08 -6.63
CA ALA A 32 -6.48 -8.18 -7.27
C ALA A 32 -7.84 -8.18 -6.56
N ALA A 33 -8.34 -9.34 -6.10
CA ALA A 33 -9.56 -9.40 -5.30
C ALA A 33 -9.42 -8.60 -3.99
N ALA A 34 -8.30 -8.75 -3.29
CA ALA A 34 -8.01 -8.00 -2.07
C ALA A 34 -7.92 -6.48 -2.33
N ALA A 35 -7.36 -6.06 -3.47
CA ALA A 35 -7.36 -4.66 -3.88
C ALA A 35 -8.78 -4.11 -4.04
N VAL A 36 -9.68 -4.88 -4.66
CA VAL A 36 -11.09 -4.50 -4.84
C VAL A 36 -11.83 -4.43 -3.51
N GLU A 37 -11.59 -5.37 -2.61
CA GLU A 37 -12.16 -5.34 -1.25
C GLU A 37 -11.67 -4.12 -0.46
N ALA A 38 -10.37 -3.80 -0.56
CA ALA A 38 -9.79 -2.61 0.07
C ALA A 38 -10.41 -1.32 -0.46
N ALA A 39 -10.58 -1.21 -1.78
CA ALA A 39 -11.24 -0.07 -2.42
C ALA A 39 -12.67 0.12 -1.89
N LYS A 40 -13.46 -0.96 -1.87
CA LYS A 40 -14.84 -0.95 -1.34
C LYS A 40 -14.92 -0.61 0.15
N ALA A 41 -13.87 -0.90 0.91
CA ALA A 41 -13.76 -0.53 2.31
C ALA A 41 -13.29 0.93 2.53
N GLY A 42 -12.94 1.66 1.48
CA GLY A 42 -12.55 3.08 1.53
C GLY A 42 -11.05 3.35 1.38
N ALA A 43 -10.24 2.36 0.99
CA ALA A 43 -8.85 2.62 0.60
C ALA A 43 -8.81 3.40 -0.72
N THR A 44 -7.97 4.42 -0.79
CA THR A 44 -7.77 5.24 -1.99
C THR A 44 -6.53 4.80 -2.79
N VAL A 45 -5.62 4.07 -2.14
CA VAL A 45 -4.41 3.51 -2.75
C VAL A 45 -4.27 2.05 -2.32
N VAL A 46 -3.81 1.19 -3.21
CA VAL A 46 -3.33 -0.16 -2.87
C VAL A 46 -1.84 -0.27 -3.14
N HIS A 47 -1.10 -0.78 -2.16
CA HIS A 47 0.32 -1.11 -2.32
C HIS A 47 0.48 -2.60 -2.61
N CYS A 48 1.04 -2.91 -3.77
CA CYS A 48 1.07 -4.25 -4.34
C CYS A 48 2.49 -4.80 -4.41
N HIS A 49 2.64 -6.02 -3.93
CA HIS A 49 3.72 -6.94 -4.23
C HIS A 49 3.12 -8.14 -4.97
N VAL A 50 3.96 -8.95 -5.61
CA VAL A 50 3.58 -10.26 -6.13
C VAL A 50 4.38 -11.37 -5.46
N ARG A 51 3.79 -12.57 -5.48
CA ARG A 51 4.36 -13.77 -4.91
C ARG A 51 4.32 -14.88 -5.94
N ASP A 52 5.26 -15.81 -5.85
CA ASP A 52 5.21 -17.05 -6.60
C ASP A 52 3.90 -17.80 -6.26
N PRO A 53 3.03 -18.08 -7.25
CA PRO A 53 1.72 -18.71 -7.01
C PRO A 53 1.78 -20.13 -6.44
N HIS A 54 2.92 -20.81 -6.52
CA HIS A 54 3.11 -22.19 -6.10
C HIS A 54 3.77 -22.28 -4.73
N THR A 55 4.75 -21.40 -4.45
CA THR A 55 5.52 -21.44 -3.21
C THR A 55 5.09 -20.38 -2.19
N GLY A 56 4.40 -19.31 -2.62
CA GLY A 56 4.05 -18.18 -1.77
C GLY A 56 5.23 -17.26 -1.41
N LYS A 57 6.44 -17.57 -1.87
CA LYS A 57 7.62 -16.71 -1.71
C LYS A 57 7.44 -15.42 -2.50
N PHE A 58 8.15 -14.37 -2.09
CA PHE A 58 8.16 -13.12 -2.83
C PHE A 58 8.64 -13.36 -4.28
N SER A 59 8.11 -12.58 -5.24
CA SER A 59 8.55 -12.60 -6.62
C SER A 59 8.64 -11.20 -7.21
N ARG A 60 9.56 -11.01 -8.15
CA ARG A 60 9.70 -9.80 -8.96
C ARG A 60 9.40 -10.04 -10.44
N ASP A 61 8.64 -11.09 -10.74
CA ASP A 61 8.23 -11.41 -12.10
C ASP A 61 7.23 -10.38 -12.63
N VAL A 62 7.60 -9.73 -13.74
CA VAL A 62 6.80 -8.70 -14.40
C VAL A 62 5.47 -9.25 -14.90
N ALA A 63 5.40 -10.52 -15.32
CA ALA A 63 4.17 -11.14 -15.78
C ALA A 63 3.12 -11.22 -14.65
N LEU A 64 3.55 -11.51 -13.43
CA LEU A 64 2.65 -11.54 -12.26
C LEU A 64 2.14 -10.13 -11.91
N TYR A 65 3.01 -9.11 -11.98
CA TYR A 65 2.58 -7.72 -11.77
C TYR A 65 1.56 -7.28 -12.82
N ARG A 66 1.79 -7.64 -14.09
CA ARG A 66 0.86 -7.35 -15.18
C ARG A 66 -0.51 -7.95 -14.91
N GLU A 67 -0.55 -9.23 -14.58
CA GLU A 67 -1.82 -9.92 -14.30
C GLU A 67 -2.58 -9.26 -13.14
N VAL A 68 -1.88 -8.86 -12.06
CA VAL A 68 -2.50 -8.11 -10.95
C VAL A 68 -3.11 -6.80 -11.46
N MET A 69 -2.35 -6.00 -12.21
CA MET A 69 -2.81 -4.69 -12.69
C MET A 69 -3.96 -4.79 -13.68
N GLU A 70 -3.90 -5.75 -14.62
CA GLU A 70 -4.98 -6.02 -15.58
C GLU A 70 -6.27 -6.34 -14.83
N ARG A 71 -6.22 -7.27 -13.86
CA ARG A 71 -7.39 -7.65 -13.06
C ARG A 71 -7.96 -6.52 -12.21
N ILE A 72 -7.11 -5.67 -11.62
CA ILE A 72 -7.56 -4.49 -10.87
C ILE A 72 -8.27 -3.51 -11.79
N ARG A 73 -7.72 -3.25 -12.97
CA ARG A 73 -8.29 -2.33 -13.97
C ARG A 73 -9.59 -2.87 -14.57
N GLU A 74 -9.69 -4.18 -14.78
CA GLU A 74 -10.92 -4.86 -15.24
C GLU A 74 -12.08 -4.79 -14.23
N ALA A 75 -11.78 -4.64 -12.94
CA ALA A 75 -12.79 -4.59 -11.90
C ALA A 75 -13.62 -3.28 -11.86
N ASP A 76 -13.28 -2.31 -12.72
CA ASP A 76 -13.95 -1.01 -12.86
C ASP A 76 -14.12 -0.27 -11.53
N ILE A 77 -13.04 -0.23 -10.74
CA ILE A 77 -12.96 0.52 -9.49
C ILE A 77 -11.97 1.68 -9.63
N ASP A 78 -12.33 2.81 -9.01
CA ASP A 78 -11.43 3.95 -8.92
C ASP A 78 -10.46 3.78 -7.74
N ILE A 79 -9.33 3.12 -7.97
CA ILE A 79 -8.26 3.00 -6.99
C ILE A 79 -6.88 3.26 -7.62
N ILE A 80 -6.02 3.94 -6.87
CA ILE A 80 -4.64 4.23 -7.28
C ILE A 80 -3.77 3.02 -6.98
N VAL A 81 -2.97 2.59 -7.96
CA VAL A 81 -2.06 1.46 -7.79
C VAL A 81 -0.66 1.98 -7.46
N ASN A 82 -0.13 1.53 -6.32
CA ASN A 82 1.26 1.70 -5.92
C ASN A 82 1.97 0.35 -6.04
N LEU A 83 2.96 0.24 -6.92
CA LEU A 83 3.80 -0.96 -7.02
C LEU A 83 5.08 -0.78 -6.23
N THR A 84 5.47 -1.80 -5.46
CA THR A 84 6.80 -1.80 -4.85
C THR A 84 7.90 -1.70 -5.91
N ALA A 85 8.98 -0.98 -5.63
CA ALA A 85 10.25 -1.15 -6.34
C ALA A 85 11.43 -1.39 -5.37
N GLY A 86 11.13 -1.86 -4.16
CA GLY A 86 12.13 -2.22 -3.16
C GLY A 86 12.75 -3.60 -3.38
N MET A 87 11.98 -4.55 -3.94
CA MET A 87 12.43 -5.94 -4.14
C MET A 87 13.73 -6.03 -4.95
N GLY A 88 14.58 -7.00 -4.62
CA GLY A 88 15.90 -7.13 -5.24
C GLY A 88 17.00 -6.34 -4.53
N GLY A 89 16.78 -5.98 -3.26
CA GLY A 89 17.75 -5.32 -2.39
C GLY A 89 18.20 -6.12 -1.19
N ASP A 90 17.76 -7.36 -1.04
CA ASP A 90 18.06 -8.19 0.12
C ASP A 90 19.42 -8.86 -0.06
N LEU A 91 20.33 -8.61 0.88
CA LEU A 91 21.66 -9.24 0.93
C LEU A 91 21.82 -9.94 2.26
N GLU A 92 21.98 -11.26 2.22
CA GLU A 92 22.30 -12.07 3.39
C GLU A 92 23.81 -12.19 3.50
N ILE A 93 24.39 -11.63 4.55
CA ILE A 93 25.83 -11.69 4.83
C ILE A 93 26.19 -13.12 5.25
N GLY A 94 27.36 -13.59 4.82
CA GLY A 94 27.86 -14.91 5.19
C GLY A 94 28.14 -15.03 6.69
N ASP A 95 28.15 -16.25 7.20
CA ASP A 95 28.23 -16.51 8.63
C ASP A 95 29.65 -16.31 9.22
N GLY A 96 29.69 -15.96 10.51
CA GLY A 96 30.93 -15.84 11.28
C GLY A 96 32.00 -14.95 10.63
N GLU A 97 33.15 -15.54 10.31
CA GLU A 97 34.31 -14.85 9.71
C GLU A 97 34.29 -14.87 8.17
N HIS A 98 33.18 -15.27 7.55
CA HIS A 98 33.02 -15.43 6.10
C HIS A 98 32.02 -14.42 5.49
N PRO A 99 32.11 -13.09 5.76
CA PRO A 99 31.06 -12.13 5.41
C PRO A 99 30.84 -11.94 3.90
N MET A 100 31.76 -12.42 3.06
CA MET A 100 31.66 -12.36 1.59
C MET A 100 31.03 -13.62 0.98
N GLU A 101 30.80 -14.67 1.76
CA GLU A 101 30.12 -15.89 1.35
C GLU A 101 28.61 -15.70 1.52
N PHE A 102 28.03 -14.83 0.68
CA PHE A 102 26.64 -14.41 0.81
C PHE A 102 25.66 -15.58 0.87
N GLY A 103 24.67 -15.45 1.76
CA GLY A 103 23.70 -16.49 2.05
C GLY A 103 22.70 -16.73 0.92
N ALA A 104 22.07 -17.90 0.97
CA ALA A 104 21.16 -18.40 -0.06
C ALA A 104 19.86 -17.59 -0.21
N ASN A 105 19.52 -16.74 0.77
CA ASN A 105 18.37 -15.85 0.73
C ASN A 105 18.66 -14.49 0.06
N THR A 106 19.89 -14.27 -0.43
CA THR A 106 20.26 -13.06 -1.16
C THR A 106 19.45 -12.91 -2.47
N ASP A 107 18.68 -11.82 -2.58
CA ASP A 107 18.11 -11.30 -3.83
C ASP A 107 18.59 -9.86 -4.02
N LEU A 108 19.81 -9.71 -4.54
CA LEU A 108 20.43 -8.42 -4.79
C LEU A 108 20.66 -8.22 -6.30
N VAL A 109 19.86 -7.32 -6.89
CA VAL A 109 19.98 -6.95 -8.31
C VAL A 109 20.21 -5.44 -8.48
N GLY A 110 20.62 -5.06 -9.69
CA GLY A 110 20.83 -3.67 -10.06
C GLY A 110 19.54 -2.83 -10.00
N PRO A 111 19.67 -1.50 -9.81
CA PRO A 111 18.53 -0.61 -9.56
C PRO A 111 17.53 -0.56 -10.72
N MET A 112 17.97 -0.77 -11.97
CA MET A 112 17.06 -0.80 -13.12
C MET A 112 16.26 -2.10 -13.19
N THR A 113 16.85 -3.23 -12.79
CA THR A 113 16.14 -4.51 -12.71
C THR A 113 15.00 -4.46 -11.69
N ARG A 114 15.16 -3.71 -10.59
CA ARG A 114 14.09 -3.47 -9.60
C ARG A 114 12.91 -2.66 -10.16
N LEU A 115 13.10 -1.96 -11.29
CA LEU A 115 12.08 -1.09 -11.90
C LEU A 115 11.46 -1.67 -13.17
N ALA A 116 11.82 -2.90 -13.57
CA ALA A 116 11.38 -3.48 -14.83
C ALA A 116 9.85 -3.49 -14.98
N HIS A 117 9.12 -3.88 -13.93
CA HIS A 117 7.65 -3.87 -13.93
C HIS A 117 7.06 -2.47 -13.85
N VAL A 118 7.72 -1.52 -13.19
CA VAL A 118 7.27 -0.11 -13.15
C VAL A 118 7.37 0.52 -14.53
N GLU A 119 8.49 0.28 -15.23
CA GLU A 119 8.73 0.76 -16.59
C GLU A 119 7.73 0.20 -17.59
N GLU A 120 7.41 -1.08 -17.45
CA GLU A 120 6.48 -1.74 -18.35
C GLU A 120 5.02 -1.37 -18.10
N LEU A 121 4.61 -1.24 -16.83
CA LEU A 121 3.20 -1.16 -16.47
C LEU A 121 2.73 0.27 -16.13
N LEU A 122 3.67 1.18 -15.90
CA LEU A 122 3.44 2.59 -15.61
C LEU A 122 2.32 2.81 -14.56
N PRO A 123 2.50 2.32 -13.32
CA PRO A 123 1.54 2.57 -12.26
C PRO A 123 1.49 4.06 -11.91
N GLU A 124 0.44 4.49 -11.21
CA GLU A 124 0.34 5.88 -10.74
C GLU A 124 1.45 6.21 -9.74
N ILE A 125 1.77 5.25 -8.85
CA ILE A 125 2.79 5.38 -7.82
C ILE A 125 3.73 4.16 -7.88
N CYS A 126 5.01 4.36 -7.56
CA CYS A 126 5.89 3.26 -7.15
C CYS A 126 6.72 3.64 -5.93
N THR A 127 7.06 2.65 -5.09
CA THR A 127 7.94 2.89 -3.94
C THR A 127 9.40 3.00 -4.34
N LEU A 128 10.17 3.76 -3.57
CA LEU A 128 11.63 3.82 -3.62
C LEU A 128 12.14 3.75 -2.17
N ASP A 129 12.66 2.59 -1.82
CA ASP A 129 13.14 2.31 -0.47
C ASP A 129 14.47 3.02 -0.22
N CYS A 130 14.41 4.07 0.59
CA CYS A 130 15.52 4.98 0.79
C CYS A 130 16.49 4.40 1.82
N GLY A 131 17.70 4.08 1.37
CA GLY A 131 18.86 3.81 2.21
C GLY A 131 19.11 2.34 2.50
N THR A 132 20.33 2.06 2.97
CA THR A 132 20.77 0.73 3.40
C THR A 132 20.63 0.63 4.92
N LEU A 133 20.09 -0.48 5.41
CA LEU A 133 19.91 -0.75 6.84
C LEU A 133 19.91 -2.25 7.13
N ASN A 134 20.18 -2.61 8.39
CA ASN A 134 19.87 -3.95 8.90
C ASN A 134 18.36 -4.18 8.83
N PHE A 135 17.93 -5.37 8.42
CA PHE A 135 16.53 -5.65 8.15
C PHE A 135 16.07 -6.93 8.86
N GLY A 136 15.79 -6.80 10.15
CA GLY A 136 15.51 -7.94 11.04
C GLY A 136 16.70 -8.34 11.92
N ASP A 137 16.56 -9.42 12.68
CA ASP A 137 17.56 -9.88 13.66
C ASP A 137 18.54 -10.93 13.12
N GLY A 138 18.41 -11.32 11.85
CA GLY A 138 19.35 -12.21 11.17
C GLY A 138 20.44 -11.46 10.42
N ASP A 139 21.13 -12.16 9.52
CA ASP A 139 22.27 -11.63 8.75
C ASP A 139 21.85 -10.84 7.50
N THR A 140 20.60 -10.39 7.42
CA THR A 140 20.05 -9.69 6.25
C THR A 140 20.19 -8.18 6.38
N ILE A 141 20.79 -7.57 5.34
CA ILE A 141 20.77 -6.13 5.12
C ILE A 141 19.95 -5.82 3.87
N TYR A 142 19.18 -4.74 3.93
CA TYR A 142 18.57 -4.17 2.73
C TYR A 142 19.54 -3.16 2.12
N VAL A 143 19.86 -3.32 0.84
CA VAL A 143 20.85 -2.52 0.11
C VAL A 143 20.16 -1.57 -0.85
N SER A 144 20.33 -0.26 -0.58
CA SER A 144 19.90 0.81 -1.46
C SER A 144 20.90 1.97 -1.36
N THR A 145 22.00 1.84 -2.09
CA THR A 145 23.11 2.80 -2.00
C THR A 145 22.74 4.17 -2.59
N PRO A 146 23.43 5.26 -2.23
CA PRO A 146 23.18 6.58 -2.82
C PRO A 146 23.22 6.61 -4.36
N SER A 147 24.10 5.81 -4.99
CA SER A 147 24.18 5.74 -6.45
C SER A 147 22.99 5.00 -7.06
N GLN A 148 22.55 3.90 -6.44
CA GLN A 148 21.35 3.15 -6.83
C GLN A 148 20.09 4.00 -6.70
N LEU A 149 19.92 4.70 -5.57
CA LEU A 149 18.79 5.60 -5.33
C LEU A 149 18.72 6.73 -6.35
N ARG A 150 19.85 7.38 -6.65
CA ARG A 150 19.88 8.43 -7.69
C ARG A 150 19.52 7.88 -9.07
N ALA A 151 19.97 6.67 -9.40
CA ALA A 151 19.63 6.02 -10.66
C ALA A 151 18.14 5.69 -10.72
N GLY A 152 17.58 5.11 -9.66
CA GLY A 152 16.16 4.80 -9.52
C GLY A 152 15.29 6.06 -9.61
N ALA A 153 15.61 7.10 -8.84
CA ALA A 153 14.90 8.38 -8.85
C ALA A 153 14.87 9.01 -10.25
N ARG A 154 16.01 9.05 -10.97
CA ARG A 154 16.05 9.52 -12.36
C ARG A 154 15.14 8.70 -13.27
N ARG A 155 15.17 7.37 -13.13
CA ARG A 155 14.35 6.49 -13.98
C ARG A 155 12.86 6.69 -13.71
N ILE A 156 12.45 6.69 -12.45
CA ILE A 156 11.06 6.92 -12.03
C ILE A 156 10.56 8.28 -12.55
N GLN A 157 11.37 9.34 -12.38
CA GLN A 157 11.03 10.67 -12.89
C GLN A 157 10.87 10.67 -14.42
N ALA A 158 11.77 10.01 -15.16
CA ALA A 158 11.67 9.90 -16.61
C ALA A 158 10.43 9.13 -17.08
N LEU A 159 9.97 8.15 -16.31
CA LEU A 159 8.73 7.39 -16.55
C LEU A 159 7.46 8.18 -16.19
N ARG A 160 7.61 9.34 -15.52
CA ARG A 160 6.50 10.16 -15.00
C ARG A 160 5.60 9.41 -14.02
N VAL A 161 6.18 8.45 -13.28
CA VAL A 161 5.54 7.75 -12.18
C VAL A 161 5.80 8.52 -10.89
N LYS A 162 4.81 8.64 -9.99
CA LYS A 162 4.98 9.33 -8.71
C LYS A 162 5.83 8.45 -7.78
N ALA A 163 6.96 8.97 -7.32
CA ALA A 163 7.78 8.27 -6.34
C ALA A 163 7.19 8.38 -4.93
N GLU A 164 7.09 7.24 -4.26
CA GLU A 164 6.86 7.13 -2.83
C GLU A 164 8.15 6.74 -2.11
N LEU A 165 8.70 7.66 -1.34
CA LEU A 165 9.97 7.48 -0.65
C LEU A 165 9.72 6.78 0.68
N GLU A 166 10.11 5.52 0.79
CA GLU A 166 10.03 4.76 2.05
C GLU A 166 11.23 5.15 2.92
N ILE A 167 10.94 5.79 4.06
CA ILE A 167 11.92 6.37 4.98
C ILE A 167 11.94 5.52 6.25
N PHE A 168 12.95 4.66 6.35
CA PHE A 168 13.16 3.81 7.52
C PHE A 168 13.95 4.49 8.64
N ASP A 169 14.68 5.57 8.36
CA ASP A 169 15.46 6.30 9.37
C ASP A 169 15.68 7.78 8.95
N THR A 170 16.13 8.61 9.88
CA THR A 170 16.46 10.03 9.72
C THR A 170 17.52 10.30 8.65
N GLY A 171 18.52 9.42 8.51
CA GLY A 171 19.51 9.49 7.43
C GLY A 171 18.89 9.32 6.04
N HIS A 172 17.85 8.49 5.94
CA HIS A 172 17.12 8.26 4.69
C HIS A 172 16.31 9.49 4.30
N LEU A 173 15.66 10.14 5.27
CA LEU A 173 14.96 11.41 5.05
C LEU A 173 15.93 12.52 4.61
N TRP A 174 17.10 12.59 5.27
CA TRP A 174 18.11 13.58 4.90
C TRP A 174 18.58 13.39 3.46
N PHE A 175 18.83 12.15 3.04
CA PHE A 175 19.24 11.85 1.67
C PHE A 175 18.10 12.05 0.65
N ALA A 176 16.85 11.74 1.00
CA ALA A 176 15.68 12.04 0.18
C ALA A 176 15.57 13.55 -0.12
N LYS A 177 15.78 14.40 0.89
CA LYS A 177 15.83 15.87 0.72
C LYS A 177 16.99 16.29 -0.19
N GLN A 178 18.11 15.59 -0.12
CA GLN A 178 19.25 15.84 -1.02
C GLN A 178 18.90 15.49 -2.47
N MET A 179 18.23 14.36 -2.74
CA MET A 179 17.77 14.01 -4.10
C MET A 179 16.75 15.02 -4.66
N ILE A 180 15.89 15.60 -3.82
CA ILE A 180 14.98 16.68 -4.23
C ILE A 180 15.77 17.94 -4.62
N LYS A 181 16.77 18.34 -3.82
CA LYS A 181 17.64 19.48 -4.16
C LYS A 181 18.43 19.27 -5.46
N GLU A 182 18.78 18.02 -5.76
CA GLU A 182 19.45 17.62 -7.00
C GLU A 182 18.49 17.60 -8.22
N GLY A 183 17.19 17.86 -8.03
CA GLY A 183 16.19 17.84 -9.11
C GLY A 183 15.84 16.42 -9.57
N LEU A 184 16.13 15.40 -8.77
CA LEU A 184 15.91 13.99 -9.14
C LEU A 184 14.49 13.50 -8.83
N LEU A 185 13.72 14.25 -8.05
CA LEU A 185 12.37 13.92 -7.63
C LEU A 185 11.51 15.18 -7.66
N ASP A 186 10.39 15.12 -8.39
CA ASP A 186 9.39 16.18 -8.39
C ASP A 186 8.20 15.80 -7.49
N ASN A 187 7.97 16.61 -6.46
CA ASN A 187 6.87 16.46 -5.49
C ASN A 187 6.63 15.00 -5.04
N PRO A 188 7.63 14.29 -4.49
CA PRO A 188 7.46 12.90 -4.08
C PRO A 188 6.53 12.78 -2.87
N LEU A 189 5.97 11.57 -2.68
CA LEU A 189 5.32 11.18 -1.44
C LEU A 189 6.39 10.70 -0.45
N PHE A 190 6.21 10.96 0.83
CA PHE A 190 7.05 10.41 1.89
C PHE A 190 6.26 9.37 2.66
N GLN A 191 6.84 8.22 2.94
CA GLN A 191 6.27 7.26 3.88
C GLN A 191 7.26 6.96 4.99
N LEU A 192 6.85 7.25 6.23
CA LEU A 192 7.66 6.95 7.41
C LEU A 192 7.43 5.49 7.80
N CYS A 193 8.44 4.65 7.60
CA CYS A 193 8.42 3.24 7.93
C CYS A 193 8.94 3.03 9.36
N LEU A 194 8.04 2.93 10.33
CA LEU A 194 8.37 2.83 11.74
C LEU A 194 8.23 1.40 12.27
N GLY A 195 9.16 0.97 13.13
CA GLY A 195 9.08 -0.29 13.87
C GLY A 195 9.70 -1.51 13.18
N ILE A 196 10.26 -1.35 11.97
CA ILE A 196 11.10 -2.39 11.38
C ILE A 196 12.36 -2.51 12.23
N PRO A 197 12.75 -3.72 12.69
CA PRO A 197 13.93 -3.89 13.53
C PRO A 197 15.16 -3.20 12.93
N TRP A 198 15.83 -2.40 13.76
CA TRP A 198 17.02 -1.60 13.45
C TRP A 198 16.83 -0.39 12.52
N GLY A 199 15.58 -0.06 12.18
CA GLY A 199 15.21 1.27 11.69
C GLY A 199 14.68 2.18 12.80
N ALA A 200 13.98 3.24 12.40
CA ALA A 200 13.29 4.16 13.30
C ALA A 200 12.24 3.40 14.14
N PRO A 201 12.31 3.49 15.49
CA PRO A 201 11.35 2.83 16.35
C PRO A 201 9.94 3.38 16.16
N ALA A 202 8.96 2.53 16.47
CA ALA A 202 7.55 2.89 16.41
C ALA A 202 7.13 3.59 17.70
N ASP A 203 7.46 4.87 17.80
CA ASP A 203 7.06 5.73 18.90
C ASP A 203 6.74 7.16 18.42
N THR A 204 5.93 7.87 19.21
CA THR A 204 5.44 9.20 18.86
C THR A 204 6.57 10.24 18.76
N THR A 205 7.61 10.14 19.59
CA THR A 205 8.71 11.09 19.63
C THR A 205 9.53 11.02 18.35
N THR A 206 9.89 9.79 17.95
CA THR A 206 10.62 9.51 16.71
C THR A 206 9.81 9.95 15.49
N MET A 207 8.53 9.55 15.42
CA MET A 207 7.63 9.97 14.35
C MET A 207 7.56 11.50 14.24
N LYS A 208 7.36 12.20 15.37
CA LYS A 208 7.29 13.67 15.39
C LYS A 208 8.59 14.29 14.89
N ALA A 209 9.74 13.79 15.34
CA ALA A 209 11.03 14.30 14.89
C ALA A 209 11.21 14.16 13.37
N MET A 210 10.82 13.03 12.79
CA MET A 210 10.85 12.84 11.34
C MET A 210 9.87 13.76 10.61
N VAL A 211 8.64 13.91 11.11
CA VAL A 211 7.63 14.81 10.54
C VAL A 211 8.10 16.26 10.55
N ASP A 212 8.67 16.73 11.65
CA ASP A 212 9.21 18.09 11.79
C ASP A 212 10.36 18.36 10.80
N ASN A 213 11.02 17.31 10.29
CA ASN A 213 12.13 17.41 9.34
C ASN A 213 11.72 17.29 7.86
N LEU A 214 10.45 17.00 7.57
CA LEU A 214 9.93 16.91 6.20
C LEU A 214 9.93 18.29 5.50
N PRO A 215 9.97 18.33 4.16
CA PRO A 215 9.67 19.54 3.41
C PRO A 215 8.28 20.10 3.75
N ALA A 216 8.13 21.43 3.76
CA ALA A 216 6.90 22.10 4.22
C ALA A 216 5.64 21.71 3.42
N ASN A 217 5.79 21.30 2.17
CA ASN A 217 4.72 20.88 1.26
C ASN A 217 4.67 19.35 1.03
N ALA A 218 5.37 18.57 1.84
CA ALA A 218 5.40 17.12 1.70
C ALA A 218 4.01 16.50 1.97
N VAL A 219 3.59 15.56 1.12
CA VAL A 219 2.50 14.64 1.46
C VAL A 219 3.11 13.45 2.18
N VAL A 220 2.64 13.16 3.40
CA VAL A 220 3.25 12.15 4.27
C VAL A 220 2.28 11.01 4.62
N GLY A 221 2.75 9.79 4.39
CA GLY A 221 2.25 8.55 4.96
C GLY A 221 3.06 8.09 6.15
N TRP A 222 2.47 7.26 6.99
CA TRP A 222 3.17 6.50 8.02
C TRP A 222 2.70 5.06 7.98
N LEU A 223 3.68 4.17 8.03
CA LEU A 223 3.51 2.75 8.21
C LEU A 223 4.02 2.37 9.59
N TRP A 224 3.15 1.74 10.39
CA TRP A 224 3.55 1.17 11.67
C TRP A 224 3.68 -0.33 11.51
N TYR A 225 4.92 -0.82 11.53
CA TYR A 225 5.19 -2.25 11.60
C TYR A 225 5.05 -2.72 13.05
N ARG A 226 4.23 -3.75 13.25
CA ARG A 226 4.15 -4.47 14.53
C ARG A 226 4.84 -5.82 14.36
N PRO A 227 6.00 -6.05 15.01
CA PRO A 227 6.70 -7.33 14.91
C PRO A 227 5.91 -8.47 15.57
N HIS A 228 5.13 -8.18 16.61
CA HIS A 228 4.35 -9.18 17.34
C HIS A 228 2.89 -9.20 16.87
N ALA A 229 2.37 -10.41 16.69
CA ALA A 229 0.94 -10.61 16.60
C ALA A 229 0.29 -10.15 17.91
N ASP A 230 -0.82 -9.42 17.82
CA ASP A 230 -1.65 -9.17 19.01
C ASP A 230 -2.08 -10.53 19.60
N ALA A 231 -2.59 -10.57 20.85
CA ALA A 231 -3.00 -11.81 21.54
C ALA A 231 -3.97 -12.71 20.74
N ASP A 232 -4.60 -12.17 19.69
CA ASP A 232 -5.49 -12.85 18.75
C ASP A 232 -4.78 -13.41 17.49
N GLY A 233 -3.44 -13.43 17.43
CA GLY A 233 -2.68 -14.01 16.32
C GLY A 233 -2.66 -13.19 15.02
N ARG A 234 -3.05 -11.91 15.06
CA ARG A 234 -3.12 -11.05 13.86
C ARG A 234 -1.82 -10.29 13.66
N ALA A 235 -1.13 -10.54 12.56
CA ALA A 235 -0.11 -9.64 12.01
C ALA A 235 -0.79 -8.64 11.07
N SER A 236 -0.67 -7.34 11.33
CA SER A 236 -1.17 -6.31 10.42
C SER A 236 -0.21 -5.13 10.40
N SER A 237 0.25 -4.76 9.20
CA SER A 237 0.83 -3.46 8.92
C SER A 237 -0.31 -2.48 8.62
N VAL A 238 -0.46 -1.41 9.40
CA VAL A 238 -1.44 -0.35 9.13
C VAL A 238 -0.68 0.84 8.54
N ALA A 239 -1.00 1.19 7.30
CA ALA A 239 -0.51 2.40 6.64
C ALA A 239 -1.66 3.43 6.57
N GLY A 240 -1.39 4.65 7.03
CA GLY A 240 -2.30 5.80 6.90
C GLY A 240 -1.53 7.02 6.45
N ARG A 241 -2.16 7.93 5.68
CA ARG A 241 -1.49 9.17 5.23
C ARG A 241 -2.30 10.42 5.49
N GLN A 242 -1.60 11.50 5.77
CA GLN A 242 -2.20 12.80 5.97
C GLN A 242 -1.32 13.90 5.34
N CYS A 243 -1.94 14.83 4.62
CA CYS A 243 -1.26 16.06 4.23
C CYS A 243 -1.04 16.94 5.48
N PRO A 244 0.15 17.52 5.72
CA PRO A 244 0.37 18.42 6.86
C PRO A 244 -0.47 19.70 6.72
N GLY A 245 -1.33 19.93 7.72
CA GLY A 245 -2.09 21.16 7.90
C GLY A 245 -2.64 21.24 9.32
N ARG A 246 -1.82 21.75 10.25
CA ARG A 246 -2.09 22.15 11.66
C ARG A 246 -3.17 21.35 12.43
N SER A 247 -2.67 20.50 13.34
CA SER A 247 -3.33 19.85 14.49
C SER A 247 -4.69 19.18 14.26
N GLY A 248 -4.74 17.84 14.25
CA GLY A 248 -5.99 17.08 14.27
C GLY A 248 -5.79 15.57 14.32
N ARG A 249 -6.78 14.86 14.91
CA ARG A 249 -6.71 13.49 15.44
C ARG A 249 -6.53 12.34 14.43
N GLN A 250 -5.97 11.26 14.98
CA GLN A 250 -5.66 9.94 14.46
C GLN A 250 -6.92 9.11 14.09
N LEU A 251 -6.92 8.49 12.91
CA LEU A 251 -7.84 7.41 12.56
C LEU A 251 -7.02 6.17 12.17
N VAL A 252 -7.24 5.07 12.88
CA VAL A 252 -6.59 3.78 12.68
C VAL A 252 -7.56 2.88 11.93
N ALA A 253 -7.23 2.48 10.70
CA ALA A 253 -7.95 1.44 9.99
C ALA A 253 -7.50 0.07 10.52
N GLY A 254 -8.31 -0.53 11.41
CA GLY A 254 -8.22 -1.95 11.73
C GLY A 254 -9.02 -2.77 10.73
N GLN A 255 -8.63 -4.03 10.49
CA GLN A 255 -9.38 -4.96 9.64
C GLN A 255 -10.87 -4.97 10.02
N GLY A 256 -11.74 -4.86 9.01
CA GLY A 256 -13.19 -4.84 9.16
C GLY A 256 -13.67 -6.04 9.99
N ARG A 257 -14.41 -5.73 11.06
CA ARG A 257 -15.13 -6.76 11.84
C ARG A 257 -16.32 -7.24 11.00
N THR A 258 -16.29 -8.48 10.51
CA THR A 258 -17.54 -9.18 10.17
C THR A 258 -18.29 -9.43 11.48
N ARG A 259 -19.28 -8.57 11.75
CA ARG A 259 -20.22 -8.78 12.85
C ARG A 259 -21.13 -9.95 12.48
N HIS A 260 -20.81 -11.17 12.91
CA HIS A 260 -21.80 -12.23 12.96
C HIS A 260 -22.88 -11.80 13.96
N GLN A 261 -24.07 -11.47 13.45
CA GLN A 261 -25.28 -11.37 14.26
C GLN A 261 -25.55 -12.74 14.87
N ARG A 262 -25.18 -12.93 16.14
CA ARG A 262 -25.78 -13.99 16.95
C ARG A 262 -27.22 -13.57 17.25
N SER A 263 -28.16 -14.32 16.70
CA SER A 263 -29.57 -14.26 17.07
C SER A 263 -29.73 -14.80 18.49
N THR A 264 -29.84 -13.93 19.48
CA THR A 264 -30.42 -14.29 20.78
C THR A 264 -31.86 -13.82 20.79
N GLY A 265 -32.78 -14.78 20.73
CA GLY A 265 -34.21 -14.55 20.88
C GLY A 265 -34.52 -13.88 22.22
N GLY A 266 -35.37 -12.86 22.16
CA GLY A 266 -35.87 -12.12 23.30
C GLY A 266 -37.23 -11.54 22.96
N THR A 267 -38.26 -12.31 23.21
CA THR A 267 -39.68 -11.95 23.18
C THR A 267 -39.96 -10.71 24.02
N ARG A 268 -40.50 -9.63 23.42
CA ARG A 268 -41.38 -8.68 24.12
C ARG A 268 -42.52 -8.20 23.22
N GLN A 269 -43.70 -8.27 23.81
CA GLN A 269 -45.05 -8.10 23.27
C GLN A 269 -45.30 -6.71 22.68
N ARG A 270 -46.04 -6.63 21.57
CA ARG A 270 -46.73 -5.44 21.08
C ARG A 270 -48.23 -5.60 21.34
N ASN A 271 -48.85 -4.58 21.96
CA ASN A 271 -50.31 -4.50 22.16
C ASN A 271 -50.97 -3.68 21.03
N SER A 272 -52.05 -4.26 20.46
CA SER A 272 -53.34 -3.71 19.96
C SER A 272 -53.36 -2.36 19.18
N GLN A 273 -53.62 -2.32 17.85
CA GLN A 273 -54.93 -2.22 17.12
C GLN A 273 -55.66 -0.84 17.19
N PRO A 274 -56.54 -0.43 16.24
CA PRO A 274 -57.11 -1.14 15.06
C PRO A 274 -57.12 -0.33 13.71
N PRO A 275 -57.71 -0.89 12.60
CA PRO A 275 -57.56 -0.37 11.24
C PRO A 275 -58.79 0.38 10.67
N GLY A 276 -58.56 1.22 9.65
CA GLY A 276 -59.58 1.85 8.81
C GLY A 276 -59.42 1.45 7.33
N ARG A 277 -60.54 1.16 6.66
CA ARG A 277 -60.70 0.60 5.30
C ARG A 277 -60.91 1.66 4.21
N ALA A 278 -60.79 1.19 2.96
CA ALA A 278 -61.42 1.64 1.69
C ALA A 278 -60.74 2.82 0.96
N SER A 279 -60.64 2.92 -0.39
CA SER A 279 -61.11 2.13 -1.56
C SER A 279 -60.64 2.83 -2.86
N HIS A 280 -60.46 2.07 -3.96
CA HIS A 280 -60.58 2.42 -5.41
C HIS A 280 -59.73 3.58 -6.00
N ASP A 281 -59.31 3.65 -7.27
CA ASP A 281 -59.13 2.81 -8.49
C ASP A 281 -58.35 3.73 -9.50
N PRO A 282 -58.14 3.48 -10.82
CA PRO A 282 -56.83 3.41 -11.45
C PRO A 282 -56.55 4.54 -12.48
N GLY A 283 -55.28 4.72 -12.88
CA GLY A 283 -54.90 5.79 -13.81
C GLY A 283 -53.69 5.46 -14.68
N ARG A 284 -53.98 5.10 -15.93
CA ARG A 284 -53.11 4.74 -17.08
C ARG A 284 -52.12 5.85 -17.51
N ARG A 285 -51.12 5.41 -18.30
CA ARG A 285 -50.26 6.09 -19.33
C ARG A 285 -48.78 6.22 -18.90
N SER A 286 -47.75 6.07 -19.73
CA SER A 286 -47.52 5.58 -21.11
C SER A 286 -46.03 5.79 -21.41
N HIS A 287 -45.41 4.87 -22.17
CA HIS A 287 -44.23 5.04 -23.06
C HIS A 287 -43.02 5.89 -22.64
N GLN A 288 -41.81 5.30 -22.70
CA GLN A 288 -40.88 5.50 -23.83
C GLN A 288 -39.61 4.65 -23.68
N ASP A 289 -39.30 3.90 -24.73
CA ASP A 289 -37.98 3.31 -25.00
C ASP A 289 -36.95 4.42 -25.23
N GLY A 290 -35.75 4.23 -24.66
CA GLY A 290 -34.61 5.12 -24.82
C GLY A 290 -33.31 4.35 -24.77
N SER A 291 -32.87 3.86 -25.93
CA SER A 291 -31.55 3.29 -26.17
C SER A 291 -30.45 4.32 -25.92
N TYR A 292 -29.56 4.07 -24.96
CA TYR A 292 -28.34 4.86 -24.75
C TYR A 292 -27.15 4.21 -25.46
N GLN A 293 -26.69 4.82 -26.55
CA GLN A 293 -25.36 4.59 -27.11
C GLN A 293 -24.32 5.35 -26.27
N ALA A 294 -23.41 4.63 -25.62
CA ALA A 294 -22.28 5.22 -24.91
C ALA A 294 -21.24 5.72 -25.92
N ARG A 295 -20.95 7.03 -25.89
CA ARG A 295 -19.77 7.62 -26.55
C ARG A 295 -18.58 7.53 -25.60
N LEU A 296 -17.48 6.99 -26.10
CA LEU A 296 -16.17 7.02 -25.45
C LEU A 296 -15.68 8.47 -25.32
N VAL A 297 -15.32 8.87 -24.09
CA VAL A 297 -14.62 10.13 -23.79
C VAL A 297 -13.23 9.77 -23.24
N PRO A 298 -12.13 10.43 -23.66
CA PRO A 298 -10.79 10.11 -23.19
C PRO A 298 -10.61 10.44 -21.71
N SER A 299 -9.93 9.55 -20.97
CA SER A 299 -9.66 9.69 -19.53
C SER A 299 -8.80 10.93 -19.24
N ARG A 300 -9.29 11.80 -18.38
CA ARG A 300 -8.49 12.89 -17.78
C ARG A 300 -7.48 12.29 -16.81
N HIS A 301 -6.22 12.68 -16.93
CA HIS A 301 -5.20 12.38 -15.93
C HIS A 301 -5.65 12.86 -14.55
N LYS A 302 -5.56 11.97 -13.56
CA LYS A 302 -5.86 12.25 -12.16
C LYS A 302 -4.62 12.88 -11.52
N THR A 303 -4.71 14.15 -11.16
CA THR A 303 -3.65 14.84 -10.43
C THR A 303 -3.82 14.54 -8.94
N LEU A 304 -2.80 13.93 -8.33
CA LEU A 304 -2.63 13.75 -6.88
C LEU A 304 -2.03 14.99 -6.23
#